data_AF-D8PW34-F1
#
_entry.id   AF-D8PW34-F1
#
_cell.length_a   1.000
_cell.length_b   1.000
_cell.length_c   1.000
_cell.angle_alpha   90.00
_cell.angle_beta   90.00
_cell.angle_gamma   90.00
#
_symmetry.space_group_name_H-M   'P 1'
#
loop_
_entity.id
_entity.type
_entity.pdbx_description
1 polymer ?
#
loop_
_entity_poly.entity_id
_entity_poly.type
_entity_poly.pdbx_seq_one_letter_code
_entity_poly.pdbx_strand_id
1 'polypeptide(L)'
;MGLFNRKSNSQDSNGEPKEKKTGWKRPANTAFKQQRLKAWQPILTPKTVLPTLFIIAIIFAPIGGLLIWGSSQVSEMTFDYSDCEKLTASSNNDSLTFTDLPSGKYKYSLGGDAKNAKPSSRPRYAYLEDDSQDIFNKKQCILEFNVPATIGPSVMLYYRLSNFYQNHRRYVNSLDADQLQGKKRSASALNKGDCDPLGSRDGKPIYPCGLIANSVFNDTINSPVLQNPPEDVTSTQYQFTSKGIAWPGEAKKYVTSPIGGDGYESTSDIVPPPNWILQYPDGYTDDNPPPDLKNDEHFQNWMRTAGLPTFSKLYGRNDDDKMVAGTYRMVIGLNFPVLPYKGTKSIVITTVSWIGGKNDFLGWAYVAAAGLFCFLAIAGTARHLIKPRRLGDMSLLSWNR
;
A
#
# COMPACT_ATOMS: atom_id res chain seq x y z
N MET A 1 -5.42 -41.34 -12.75
CA MET A 1 -5.84 -42.68 -12.29
C MET A 1 -6.82 -42.49 -11.14
N GLY A 2 -8.08 -42.85 -11.35
CA GLY A 2 -9.15 -42.73 -10.36
C GLY A 2 -10.15 -43.83 -10.66
N LEU A 3 -10.03 -44.93 -9.93
CA LEU A 3 -10.69 -46.21 -10.12
C LEU A 3 -12.20 -46.10 -9.84
N PHE A 4 -13.04 -46.41 -10.84
CA PHE A 4 -14.47 -46.64 -10.61
C PHE A 4 -14.71 -48.12 -10.30
N ASN A 5 -15.32 -48.33 -9.14
CA ASN A 5 -15.63 -49.60 -8.51
C ASN A 5 -16.70 -50.35 -9.33
N ARG A 6 -16.35 -51.52 -9.86
CA ARG A 6 -17.23 -52.36 -10.68
C ARG A 6 -17.94 -53.37 -9.79
N LYS A 7 -19.21 -53.08 -9.45
CA LYS A 7 -20.12 -54.06 -8.82
C LYS A 7 -20.38 -55.17 -9.84
N SER A 8 -20.09 -56.42 -9.48
CA SER A 8 -20.43 -57.59 -10.28
C SER A 8 -21.93 -57.76 -10.33
N ASN A 9 -22.46 -58.15 -11.49
CA ASN A 9 -23.82 -58.65 -11.61
C ASN A 9 -23.73 -60.09 -12.11
N SER A 10 -24.36 -60.97 -11.34
CA SER A 10 -24.50 -62.39 -11.53
C SER A 10 -25.09 -62.75 -12.89
N GLN A 11 -24.63 -63.87 -13.41
CA GLN A 11 -25.16 -64.53 -14.61
C GLN A 11 -26.65 -64.85 -14.42
N ASP A 12 -27.47 -64.38 -15.35
CA ASP A 12 -28.67 -65.11 -15.73
C ASP A 12 -28.61 -65.40 -17.22
N SER A 13 -28.44 -66.68 -17.49
CA SER A 13 -28.57 -67.34 -18.78
C SER A 13 -30.04 -67.44 -19.13
N ASN A 14 -30.48 -66.70 -20.16
CA ASN A 14 -31.58 -67.16 -21.01
C ASN A 14 -31.44 -66.58 -22.41
N GLY A 15 -31.53 -67.48 -23.40
CA GLY A 15 -31.28 -67.18 -24.80
C GLY A 15 -32.46 -66.46 -25.44
N GLU A 16 -32.17 -65.31 -26.05
CA GLU A 16 -32.95 -64.71 -27.13
C GLU A 16 -31.99 -64.15 -28.19
N PRO A 17 -32.37 -64.16 -29.47
CA PRO A 17 -31.46 -63.86 -30.57
C PRO A 17 -30.99 -62.40 -30.52
N LYS A 18 -29.69 -62.19 -30.72
CA LYS A 18 -29.09 -60.86 -30.88
C LYS A 18 -29.72 -60.15 -32.08
N GLU A 19 -30.68 -59.27 -31.84
CA GLU A 19 -31.08 -58.28 -32.82
C GLU A 19 -29.85 -57.45 -33.20
N LYS A 20 -29.52 -57.45 -34.50
CA LYS A 20 -28.51 -56.55 -35.08
C LYS A 20 -28.98 -55.13 -34.80
N LYS A 21 -28.39 -54.47 -33.80
CA LYS A 21 -28.55 -53.02 -33.61
C LYS A 21 -28.00 -52.33 -34.86
N THR A 22 -28.89 -52.02 -35.80
CA THR A 22 -28.66 -51.05 -36.86
C THR A 22 -28.00 -49.84 -36.25
N GLY A 23 -26.78 -49.52 -36.73
CA GLY A 23 -25.98 -48.42 -36.22
C GLY A 23 -26.69 -47.10 -36.46
N TRP A 24 -27.51 -46.67 -35.50
CA TRP A 24 -28.22 -45.41 -35.59
C TRP A 24 -27.24 -44.28 -35.31
N LYS A 25 -26.63 -43.72 -36.38
CA LYS A 25 -25.68 -42.59 -36.33
C LYS A 25 -26.33 -41.24 -36.02
N ARG A 26 -27.55 -41.22 -35.46
CA ARG A 26 -28.27 -39.97 -35.19
C ARG A 26 -27.75 -39.40 -33.88
N PRO A 27 -27.33 -38.12 -33.86
CA PRO A 27 -26.92 -37.50 -32.62
C PRO A 27 -28.08 -37.50 -31.62
N ALA A 28 -27.76 -37.75 -30.36
CA ALA A 28 -28.76 -37.79 -29.29
C ALA A 28 -29.53 -36.46 -29.23
N ASN A 29 -30.86 -36.57 -29.10
CA ASN A 29 -31.79 -35.44 -29.10
C ASN A 29 -31.89 -34.82 -27.69
N THR A 30 -30.77 -34.30 -27.18
CA THR A 30 -30.72 -33.59 -25.89
C THR A 30 -30.58 -32.09 -26.11
N ALA A 31 -31.11 -31.28 -25.19
CA ALA A 31 -31.04 -29.82 -25.27
C ALA A 31 -29.59 -29.29 -25.43
N PHE A 32 -28.62 -29.95 -24.79
CA PHE A 32 -27.20 -29.64 -24.93
C PHE A 32 -26.67 -29.94 -26.33
N LYS A 33 -26.84 -31.18 -26.83
CA LYS A 33 -26.29 -31.60 -28.14
C LYS A 33 -26.99 -30.93 -29.32
N GLN A 34 -28.21 -30.46 -29.13
CA GLN A 34 -29.01 -29.76 -30.15
C GLN A 34 -28.92 -28.23 -30.02
N GLN A 35 -28.10 -27.70 -29.10
CA GLN A 35 -27.96 -26.26 -28.85
C GLN A 35 -29.29 -25.54 -28.51
N ARG A 36 -30.20 -26.25 -27.83
CA ARG A 36 -31.50 -25.76 -27.35
C ARG A 36 -31.50 -25.59 -25.83
N LEU A 37 -30.35 -25.25 -25.27
CA LEU A 37 -30.26 -24.91 -23.85
C LEU A 37 -31.16 -23.71 -23.55
N LYS A 38 -31.74 -23.69 -22.34
CA LYS A 38 -32.47 -22.51 -21.86
C LYS A 38 -31.50 -21.34 -21.81
N ALA A 39 -31.70 -20.37 -22.71
CA ALA A 39 -30.90 -19.17 -22.82
C ALA A 39 -31.78 -17.95 -22.61
N TRP A 40 -31.20 -16.91 -22.02
CA TRP A 40 -31.81 -15.58 -21.98
C TRP A 40 -31.07 -14.70 -22.97
N GLN A 41 -31.82 -14.08 -23.89
CA GLN A 41 -31.28 -13.16 -24.88
C GLN A 41 -31.73 -11.74 -24.53
N PRO A 42 -30.87 -10.91 -23.93
CA PRO A 42 -31.23 -9.54 -23.58
C PRO A 42 -31.34 -8.69 -24.84
N ILE A 43 -32.57 -8.41 -25.27
CA ILE A 43 -32.83 -7.44 -26.32
C ILE A 43 -32.81 -6.04 -25.69
N LEU A 44 -31.85 -5.22 -26.11
CA LEU A 44 -31.69 -3.85 -25.64
C LEU A 44 -32.77 -2.96 -26.26
N THR A 45 -33.87 -2.78 -25.53
CA THR A 45 -34.97 -1.87 -25.94
C THR A 45 -34.89 -0.56 -25.15
N PRO A 46 -35.39 0.57 -25.69
CA PRO A 46 -35.43 1.82 -24.92
C PRO A 46 -36.17 1.70 -23.58
N LYS A 47 -37.20 0.85 -23.53
CA LYS A 47 -37.98 0.58 -22.31
C LYS A 47 -37.19 -0.15 -21.22
N THR A 48 -36.14 -0.89 -21.57
CA THR A 48 -35.28 -1.59 -20.60
C THR A 48 -34.01 -0.78 -20.32
N VAL A 49 -33.35 -0.27 -21.36
CA VAL A 49 -32.06 0.41 -21.23
C VAL A 49 -32.17 1.77 -20.53
N LEU A 50 -33.14 2.62 -20.90
CA LEU A 50 -33.22 3.98 -20.35
C LEU A 50 -33.51 3.99 -18.84
N PRO A 51 -34.48 3.20 -18.32
CA PRO A 51 -34.67 3.09 -16.87
C PRO A 51 -33.45 2.52 -16.15
N THR A 52 -32.76 1.52 -16.72
CA THR A 52 -31.53 0.97 -16.12
C THR A 52 -30.45 2.04 -15.96
N LEU A 53 -30.24 2.89 -16.97
CA LEU A 53 -29.27 3.99 -16.87
C LEU A 53 -29.63 5.00 -15.77
N PHE A 54 -30.92 5.36 -15.65
CA PHE A 54 -31.38 6.24 -14.58
C PHE A 54 -31.19 5.60 -13.19
N ILE A 55 -31.51 4.32 -13.04
CA ILE A 55 -31.33 3.59 -11.77
C ILE A 55 -29.85 3.58 -11.37
N ILE A 56 -28.94 3.28 -12.30
CA ILE A 56 -27.50 3.29 -12.02
C ILE A 56 -27.05 4.70 -11.61
N ALA A 57 -27.49 5.75 -12.30
CA ALA A 57 -27.16 7.13 -11.93
C ALA A 57 -27.66 7.51 -10.53
N ILE A 58 -28.90 7.14 -10.19
CA ILE A 58 -29.51 7.40 -8.87
C ILE A 58 -28.78 6.67 -7.75
N ILE A 59 -28.21 5.49 -8.02
CA ILE A 59 -27.42 4.73 -7.03
C ILE A 59 -26.01 5.30 -6.92
N PHE A 60 -25.37 5.65 -8.04
CA PHE A 60 -23.97 6.07 -8.06
C PHE A 60 -23.77 7.49 -7.49
N ALA A 61 -24.72 8.40 -7.68
CA ALA A 61 -24.65 9.76 -7.15
C ALA A 61 -24.54 9.83 -5.62
N PRO A 62 -25.42 9.21 -4.81
CA PRO A 62 -25.31 9.23 -3.35
C PRO A 62 -24.07 8.48 -2.85
N ILE A 63 -23.69 7.37 -3.50
CA ILE A 63 -22.43 6.68 -3.18
C ILE A 63 -21.25 7.62 -3.39
N GLY A 64 -21.15 8.27 -4.55
CA GLY A 64 -20.10 9.25 -4.84
C GLY A 64 -20.06 10.39 -3.83
N GLY A 65 -21.22 10.95 -3.49
CA GLY A 65 -21.35 11.99 -2.46
C GLY A 65 -20.87 11.54 -1.08
N LEU A 66 -21.23 10.33 -0.65
CA LEU A 66 -20.77 9.75 0.63
C LEU A 66 -19.25 9.54 0.65
N LEU A 67 -18.65 9.08 -0.45
CA LEU A 67 -17.20 8.89 -0.55
C LEU A 67 -16.45 10.23 -0.51
N ILE A 68 -16.93 11.25 -1.22
CA ILE A 68 -16.35 12.61 -1.17
C ILE A 68 -16.45 13.18 0.25
N TRP A 69 -17.63 13.04 0.88
CA TRP A 69 -17.82 13.48 2.26
C TRP A 69 -16.87 12.78 3.23
N GLY A 70 -16.74 11.45 3.15
CA GLY A 70 -15.79 10.67 3.95
C GLY A 70 -14.35 11.14 3.78
N SER A 71 -13.90 11.36 2.54
CA SER A 71 -12.57 11.90 2.26
C SER A 71 -12.38 13.33 2.77
N SER A 72 -13.45 14.14 2.86
CA SER A 72 -13.40 15.51 3.38
C SER A 72 -13.25 15.61 4.90
N GLN A 73 -13.48 14.51 5.63
CA GLN A 73 -13.26 14.41 7.07
C GLN A 73 -11.79 14.16 7.43
N VAL A 74 -10.98 13.70 6.46
CA VAL A 74 -9.57 13.37 6.70
C VAL A 74 -8.71 14.63 6.71
N SER A 75 -7.95 14.79 7.80
CA SER A 75 -6.91 15.80 7.95
C SER A 75 -5.55 15.20 7.60
N GLU A 76 -4.86 15.77 6.62
CA GLU A 76 -3.51 15.38 6.21
C GLU A 76 -2.57 16.60 6.24
N MET A 77 -1.40 16.43 6.83
CA MET A 77 -0.30 17.39 6.80
C MET A 77 0.93 16.70 6.23
N THR A 78 1.58 17.30 5.23
CA THR A 78 2.80 16.77 4.61
C THR A 78 3.93 17.80 4.73
N PHE A 79 5.12 17.34 5.10
CA PHE A 79 6.34 18.14 5.22
C PHE A 79 7.51 17.44 4.55
N ASP A 80 8.03 18.00 3.45
CA ASP A 80 9.19 17.50 2.72
C ASP A 80 10.48 18.03 3.37
N TYR A 81 11.29 17.11 3.89
CA TYR A 81 12.56 17.40 4.58
C TYR A 81 13.78 16.92 3.78
N SER A 82 13.62 16.62 2.48
CA SER A 82 14.69 16.07 1.64
C SER A 82 15.92 16.97 1.54
N ASP A 83 15.70 18.28 1.54
CA ASP A 83 16.74 19.29 1.37
C ASP A 83 17.34 19.76 2.72
N CYS A 84 16.95 19.14 3.84
CA CYS A 84 17.41 19.55 5.18
C CYS A 84 18.93 19.42 5.31
N GLU A 85 19.51 18.35 4.77
CA GLU A 85 20.98 18.13 4.77
C GLU A 85 21.78 19.15 3.94
N LYS A 86 21.12 20.03 3.17
CA LYS A 86 21.78 21.11 2.43
C LYS A 86 21.93 22.40 3.23
N LEU A 87 21.29 22.50 4.38
CA LEU A 87 21.40 23.66 5.27
C LEU A 87 22.76 23.67 5.97
N THR A 88 23.15 24.83 6.51
CA THR A 88 24.31 24.92 7.39
C THR A 88 24.06 24.11 8.66
N ALA A 89 24.97 23.19 8.98
CA ALA A 89 24.86 22.37 10.17
C ALA A 89 25.06 23.20 11.45
N SER A 90 24.12 23.10 12.38
CA SER A 90 24.35 23.45 13.78
C SER A 90 25.10 22.32 14.47
N SER A 91 25.87 22.63 15.52
CA SER A 91 26.66 21.66 16.28
C SER A 91 26.00 21.21 17.58
N ASN A 92 24.93 21.88 18.01
CA ASN A 92 24.17 21.52 19.22
C ASN A 92 22.72 22.01 19.13
N ASN A 93 21.87 21.50 20.03
CA ASN A 93 20.44 21.85 20.10
C ASN A 93 20.16 23.29 20.53
N ASP A 94 21.12 23.97 21.18
CA ASP A 94 20.95 25.35 21.67
C ASP A 94 21.21 26.41 20.59
N SER A 95 21.88 26.03 19.50
CA SER A 95 22.30 26.92 18.39
C SER A 95 21.62 26.58 17.06
N LEU A 96 20.41 26.01 17.10
CA LEU A 96 19.65 25.64 15.90
C LEU A 96 19.33 26.86 15.03
N THR A 97 19.82 26.85 13.80
CA THR A 97 19.50 27.88 12.80
C THR A 97 18.32 27.42 11.95
N PHE A 98 17.11 27.87 12.32
CA PHE A 98 15.90 27.52 11.58
C PHE A 98 15.77 28.28 10.26
N THR A 99 15.35 27.55 9.23
CA THR A 99 14.98 28.08 7.92
C THR A 99 13.53 27.72 7.62
N ASP A 100 12.75 28.66 7.08
CA ASP A 100 11.37 28.40 6.68
C ASP A 100 11.30 27.37 5.55
N LEU A 101 10.35 26.43 5.66
CA LEU A 101 10.11 25.44 4.63
C LEU A 101 9.42 26.12 3.42
N PRO A 102 9.93 25.94 2.19
CA PRO A 102 9.33 26.57 1.00
C PRO A 102 7.87 26.15 0.81
N SER A 103 7.03 27.02 0.23
CA SER A 103 5.58 26.76 0.05
C SER A 103 5.25 25.51 -0.76
N GLY A 104 6.13 25.06 -1.66
CA GLY A 104 5.97 23.83 -2.43
C GLY A 104 6.38 22.55 -1.67
N LYS A 105 6.97 22.69 -0.49
CA LYS A 105 7.54 21.60 0.31
C LYS A 105 6.67 21.20 1.51
N TYR A 106 5.52 21.85 1.70
CA TYR A 106 4.53 21.42 2.66
C TYR A 106 3.12 21.56 2.12
N LYS A 107 2.21 20.78 2.69
CA LYS A 107 0.79 20.83 2.35
C LYS A 107 -0.05 20.58 3.60
N TYR A 108 -0.97 21.49 3.87
CA TYR A 108 -2.02 21.30 4.85
C TYR A 108 -3.34 21.00 4.12
N SER A 109 -3.98 19.91 4.47
CA SER A 109 -5.27 19.53 3.93
C SER A 109 -6.14 18.97 5.04
N LEU A 110 -6.67 19.88 5.85
CA LEU A 110 -7.45 19.56 7.03
C LEU A 110 -8.91 19.22 6.67
N GLY A 111 -9.49 18.31 7.42
CA GLY A 111 -10.86 17.85 7.28
C GLY A 111 -11.71 18.13 8.52
N GLY A 112 -13.02 17.86 8.40
CA GLY A 112 -13.97 18.03 9.50
C GLY A 112 -13.97 19.45 10.09
N ASP A 113 -13.99 19.54 11.42
CA ASP A 113 -14.01 20.82 12.16
C ASP A 113 -12.75 21.68 11.90
N ALA A 114 -11.64 21.04 11.52
CA ALA A 114 -10.37 21.70 11.24
C ALA A 114 -10.27 22.24 9.80
N LYS A 115 -11.28 22.04 8.93
CA LYS A 115 -11.21 22.37 7.49
C LYS A 115 -10.83 23.83 7.19
N ASN A 116 -11.28 24.77 8.02
CA ASN A 116 -11.02 26.20 7.84
C ASN A 116 -9.85 26.71 8.69
N ALA A 117 -9.25 25.85 9.52
CA ALA A 117 -8.13 26.21 10.37
C ALA A 117 -6.88 26.48 9.51
N LYS A 118 -6.13 27.52 9.88
CA LYS A 118 -4.89 27.90 9.18
C LYS A 118 -3.72 27.87 10.16
N PRO A 119 -2.54 27.39 9.73
CA PRO A 119 -1.36 27.39 10.58
C PRO A 119 -0.99 28.82 10.97
N SER A 120 -0.68 29.03 12.25
CA SER A 120 -0.27 30.35 12.78
C SER A 120 1.14 30.75 12.34
N SER A 121 1.98 29.77 12.03
CA SER A 121 3.35 29.95 11.54
C SER A 121 3.64 29.00 10.38
N ARG A 122 4.63 29.36 9.55
CA ARG A 122 5.12 28.47 8.51
C ARG A 122 5.92 27.34 9.16
N PRO A 123 5.86 26.10 8.63
CA PRO A 123 6.78 25.06 9.03
C PRO A 123 8.22 25.51 8.75
N ARG A 124 9.15 25.11 9.62
CA ARG A 124 10.56 25.43 9.51
C ARG A 124 11.40 24.23 9.93
N TYR A 125 12.63 24.17 9.45
CA TYR A 125 13.55 23.09 9.76
C TYR A 125 14.96 23.62 10.05
N ALA A 126 15.73 22.86 10.80
CA ALA A 126 17.15 23.10 11.04
C ALA A 126 17.92 21.79 10.84
N TYR A 127 19.15 21.90 10.35
CA TYR A 127 20.07 20.77 10.22
C TYR A 127 21.03 20.76 11.41
N LEU A 128 21.10 19.63 12.09
CA LEU A 128 21.98 19.41 13.23
C LEU A 128 22.93 18.26 12.86
N GLU A 129 24.23 18.48 13.04
CA GLU A 129 25.24 17.44 12.96
C GLU A 129 25.98 17.38 14.29
N ASP A 130 25.68 16.34 15.08
CA ASP A 130 26.20 16.14 16.42
C ASP A 130 27.00 14.83 16.47
N ASP A 131 28.32 14.97 16.49
CA ASP A 131 29.28 13.85 16.54
C ASP A 131 29.21 13.05 17.86
N SER A 132 28.52 13.56 18.89
CA SER A 132 28.34 12.84 20.15
C SER A 132 27.18 11.84 20.14
N GLN A 133 26.29 11.92 19.13
CA GLN A 133 25.16 11.01 18.99
C GLN A 133 25.56 9.68 18.35
N ASP A 134 24.67 8.70 18.45
CA ASP A 134 24.81 7.45 17.71
C ASP A 134 24.85 7.68 16.19
N ILE A 135 25.30 6.66 15.45
CA ILE A 135 25.48 6.77 14.00
C ILE A 135 24.18 7.11 13.24
N PHE A 136 23.02 6.75 13.78
CA PHE A 136 21.71 6.99 13.16
C PHE A 136 21.15 8.37 13.45
N ASN A 137 21.66 9.01 14.51
CA ASN A 137 21.24 10.30 15.02
C ASN A 137 22.34 11.36 14.93
N LYS A 138 23.50 11.04 14.33
CA LYS A 138 24.56 11.99 14.05
C LYS A 138 24.10 13.14 13.16
N LYS A 139 23.32 12.83 12.12
CA LYS A 139 22.74 13.82 11.19
C LYS A 139 21.26 13.91 11.43
N GLN A 140 20.76 15.06 11.82
CA GLN A 140 19.36 15.25 12.17
C GLN A 140 18.73 16.42 11.42
N CYS A 141 17.47 16.25 11.09
CA CYS A 141 16.59 17.34 10.71
C CYS A 141 15.61 17.62 11.84
N ILE A 142 15.67 18.83 12.39
CA ILE A 142 14.76 19.32 13.42
C ILE A 142 13.62 20.04 12.71
N LEU A 143 12.47 19.38 12.59
CA LEU A 143 11.29 19.91 11.92
C LEU A 143 10.33 20.53 12.94
N GLU A 144 9.98 21.80 12.77
CA GLU A 144 8.93 22.47 13.52
C GLU A 144 7.73 22.78 12.63
N PHE A 145 6.54 22.40 13.07
CA PHE A 145 5.29 22.62 12.35
C PHE A 145 4.15 22.96 13.29
N ASN A 146 3.23 23.80 12.82
CA ASN A 146 2.03 24.16 13.55
C ASN A 146 0.88 23.22 13.17
N VAL A 147 0.17 22.72 14.18
CA VAL A 147 -1.13 22.04 14.08
C VAL A 147 -2.20 23.08 14.43
N PRO A 148 -3.01 23.55 13.47
CA PRO A 148 -3.85 24.72 13.67
C PRO A 148 -5.18 24.45 14.39
N ALA A 149 -5.59 23.19 14.51
CA ALA A 149 -6.79 22.78 15.22
C ALA A 149 -6.56 21.38 15.81
N THR A 150 -7.21 21.10 16.94
CA THR A 150 -7.12 19.79 17.59
C THR A 150 -7.67 18.71 16.67
N ILE A 151 -6.83 17.72 16.40
CA ILE A 151 -7.15 16.56 15.58
C ILE A 151 -7.61 15.44 16.51
N GLY A 152 -8.70 14.77 16.13
CA GLY A 152 -9.23 13.62 16.87
C GLY A 152 -8.25 12.43 16.95
N PRO A 153 -8.62 11.38 17.70
CA PRO A 153 -7.81 10.17 17.85
C PRO A 153 -7.64 9.43 16.52
N SER A 154 -6.76 8.41 16.50
CA SER A 154 -6.34 7.69 15.29
C SER A 154 -5.54 8.56 14.32
N VAL A 155 -4.46 9.14 14.84
CA VAL A 155 -3.45 9.86 14.07
C VAL A 155 -2.37 8.88 13.63
N MET A 156 -2.08 8.89 12.33
CA MET A 156 -1.09 8.03 11.71
C MET A 156 0.06 8.87 11.18
N LEU A 157 1.28 8.39 11.42
CA LEU A 157 2.53 8.95 10.95
C LEU A 157 3.08 8.06 9.83
N TYR A 158 3.16 8.60 8.63
CA TYR A 158 3.78 7.96 7.46
C TYR A 158 5.05 8.70 7.06
N TYR A 159 6.01 7.98 6.50
CA TYR A 159 6.95 8.60 5.58
C TYR A 159 6.45 8.39 4.14
N ARG A 160 6.71 9.38 3.27
CA ARG A 160 6.41 9.35 1.84
C ARG A 160 7.69 9.47 1.06
N LEU A 161 7.92 8.53 0.15
CA LEU A 161 9.03 8.55 -0.81
C LEU A 161 8.49 8.83 -2.20
N SER A 162 9.23 9.60 -2.99
CA SER A 162 8.95 9.82 -4.41
C SER A 162 10.11 9.37 -5.28
N ASN A 163 9.79 9.03 -6.53
CA ASN A 163 10.75 8.55 -7.53
C ASN A 163 11.55 7.31 -7.08
N PHE A 164 10.96 6.46 -6.23
CA PHE A 164 11.57 5.22 -5.76
C PHE A 164 10.77 4.01 -6.24
N TYR A 165 11.34 3.20 -7.14
CA TYR A 165 10.61 2.19 -7.91
C TYR A 165 10.59 0.81 -7.24
N GLN A 166 9.83 0.67 -6.15
CA GLN A 166 9.61 -0.66 -5.53
C GLN A 166 8.91 -1.65 -6.46
N ASN A 167 8.20 -1.16 -7.48
CA ASN A 167 7.44 -1.95 -8.45
C ASN A 167 8.28 -2.47 -9.63
N HIS A 168 9.59 -2.22 -9.65
CA HIS A 168 10.45 -2.75 -10.71
C HIS A 168 10.49 -4.29 -10.64
N ARG A 169 10.33 -4.98 -11.78
CA ARG A 169 10.20 -6.46 -11.84
C ARG A 169 11.30 -7.20 -11.07
N ARG A 170 12.56 -6.78 -11.23
CA ARG A 170 13.69 -7.38 -10.52
C ARG A 170 13.65 -7.07 -9.01
N TYR A 171 13.19 -5.88 -8.63
CA TYR A 171 13.14 -5.47 -7.24
C TYR A 171 12.09 -6.27 -6.47
N VAL A 172 10.86 -6.36 -6.98
CA VAL A 172 9.72 -7.05 -6.33
C VAL A 172 10.02 -8.52 -6.02
N ASN A 173 10.75 -9.19 -6.92
CA ASN A 173 11.07 -10.60 -6.72
C ASN A 173 12.27 -10.81 -5.79
N SER A 174 13.08 -9.77 -5.50
CA SER A 174 14.39 -9.94 -4.88
C SER A 174 14.33 -10.13 -3.37
N LEU A 175 13.92 -11.33 -2.97
CA LEU A 175 13.89 -11.88 -1.61
C LEU A 175 13.92 -13.43 -1.69
N ASP A 176 14.32 -14.12 -0.62
CA ASP A 176 14.17 -15.57 -0.49
C ASP A 176 13.25 -15.86 0.72
N ALA A 177 12.06 -16.40 0.45
CA ALA A 177 11.03 -16.61 1.48
C ALA A 177 11.43 -17.70 2.48
N ASP A 178 12.17 -18.73 2.05
CA ASP A 178 12.66 -19.79 2.92
C ASP A 178 13.71 -19.23 3.89
N GLN A 179 14.59 -18.35 3.41
CA GLN A 179 15.58 -17.66 4.25
C GLN A 179 14.89 -16.79 5.32
N LEU A 180 13.89 -16.00 4.94
CA LEU A 180 13.15 -15.14 5.88
C LEU A 180 12.38 -15.96 6.92
N GLN A 181 11.95 -17.18 6.57
CA GLN A 181 11.35 -18.14 7.50
C GLN A 181 12.37 -18.87 8.39
N GLY A 182 13.65 -18.56 8.27
CA GLY A 182 14.71 -19.13 9.09
C GLY A 182 15.27 -20.46 8.58
N LYS A 183 15.06 -20.81 7.30
CA LYS A 183 15.71 -21.99 6.69
C LYS A 183 17.07 -21.62 6.13
N LYS A 184 18.08 -22.45 6.38
CA LYS A 184 19.43 -22.29 5.85
C LYS A 184 19.43 -22.29 4.33
N ARG A 185 20.06 -21.27 3.72
CA ARG A 185 20.28 -21.18 2.27
C ARG A 185 21.77 -21.02 1.99
N SER A 186 22.30 -21.79 1.04
CA SER A 186 23.70 -21.65 0.64
C SER A 186 23.91 -20.43 -0.24
N ALA A 187 25.12 -19.87 -0.25
CA ALA A 187 25.46 -18.71 -1.08
C ALA A 187 25.17 -18.96 -2.58
N SER A 188 25.47 -20.18 -3.05
CA SER A 188 25.19 -20.56 -4.44
C SER A 188 23.69 -20.61 -4.76
N ALA A 189 22.86 -21.08 -3.83
CA ALA A 189 21.42 -21.13 -4.01
C ALA A 189 20.81 -19.73 -4.08
N LEU A 190 21.28 -18.80 -3.23
CA LEU A 190 20.80 -17.42 -3.20
C LEU A 190 21.22 -16.63 -4.45
N ASN A 191 22.46 -16.80 -4.93
CA ASN A 191 22.93 -16.13 -6.14
C ASN A 191 22.28 -16.63 -7.44
N LYS A 192 21.79 -17.87 -7.47
CA LYS A 192 21.07 -18.43 -8.61
C LYS A 192 19.56 -18.22 -8.52
N GLY A 193 19.07 -17.79 -7.36
CA GLY A 193 17.66 -17.54 -7.08
C GLY A 193 17.25 -16.08 -7.31
N ASP A 194 16.15 -15.68 -6.69
CA ASP A 194 15.60 -14.34 -6.88
C ASP A 194 16.39 -13.24 -6.14
N CYS A 195 17.25 -13.61 -5.19
CA CYS A 195 18.08 -12.66 -4.45
C CYS A 195 19.25 -12.07 -5.25
N ASP A 196 19.53 -12.52 -6.48
CA ASP A 196 20.53 -11.90 -7.37
C ASP A 196 20.24 -10.40 -7.61
N PRO A 197 21.24 -9.51 -7.49
CA PRO A 197 22.67 -9.76 -7.26
C PRO A 197 23.11 -9.82 -5.80
N LEU A 198 22.20 -9.64 -4.85
CA LEU A 198 22.47 -9.56 -3.41
C LEU A 198 22.17 -10.89 -2.68
N GLY A 199 22.60 -12.01 -3.26
CA GLY A 199 22.48 -13.34 -2.65
C GLY A 199 23.64 -13.69 -1.72
N SER A 200 24.85 -13.19 -1.98
CA SER A 200 26.05 -13.48 -1.19
C SER A 200 27.08 -12.36 -1.28
N ARG A 201 27.98 -12.28 -0.30
CA ARG A 201 29.18 -11.44 -0.32
C ARG A 201 30.35 -12.23 0.25
N ASP A 202 31.51 -12.17 -0.37
CA ASP A 202 32.74 -12.84 0.08
C ASP A 202 32.56 -14.36 0.34
N GLY A 203 31.74 -15.01 -0.50
CA GLY A 203 31.42 -16.44 -0.39
C GLY A 203 30.39 -16.79 0.69
N LYS A 204 29.92 -15.82 1.49
CA LYS A 204 28.92 -16.01 2.54
C LYS A 204 27.52 -15.55 2.10
N PRO A 205 26.45 -16.27 2.44
CA PRO A 205 25.07 -15.82 2.27
C PRO A 205 24.84 -14.45 2.92
N ILE A 206 24.18 -13.54 2.19
CA ILE A 206 23.68 -12.29 2.77
C ILE A 206 22.37 -12.60 3.51
N TYR A 207 22.20 -12.13 4.73
CA TYR A 207 20.95 -12.22 5.46
C TYR A 207 20.53 -10.85 5.98
N PRO A 208 19.27 -10.41 5.79
CA PRO A 208 18.32 -10.91 4.78
C PRO A 208 18.79 -10.58 3.34
N CYS A 209 18.68 -11.54 2.41
CA CYS A 209 19.13 -11.33 1.03
C CYS A 209 18.16 -10.50 0.19
N GLY A 210 18.68 -9.98 -0.92
CA GLY A 210 17.88 -9.34 -1.97
C GLY A 210 17.78 -7.81 -1.88
N LEU A 211 17.33 -7.21 -2.98
CA LEU A 211 17.29 -5.75 -3.18
C LEU A 211 16.31 -5.05 -2.22
N ILE A 212 15.21 -5.72 -1.87
CA ILE A 212 14.17 -5.12 -1.02
C ILE A 212 14.74 -4.88 0.38
N ALA A 213 15.29 -5.92 1.01
CA ALA A 213 15.82 -5.84 2.35
C ALA A 213 17.08 -4.95 2.43
N ASN A 214 17.96 -5.00 1.42
CA ASN A 214 19.12 -4.12 1.36
C ASN A 214 18.76 -2.62 1.33
N SER A 215 17.61 -2.25 0.76
CA SER A 215 17.24 -0.84 0.59
C SER A 215 16.19 -0.36 1.59
N VAL A 216 16.04 -1.04 2.74
CA VAL A 216 15.14 -0.62 3.82
C VAL A 216 15.35 0.85 4.18
N PHE A 217 14.24 1.58 4.26
CA PHE A 217 14.23 2.95 4.74
C PHE A 217 14.66 3.00 6.22
N ASN A 218 15.67 3.81 6.53
CA ASN A 218 16.36 3.80 7.82
C ASN A 218 16.51 5.19 8.47
N ASP A 219 15.80 6.22 8.01
CA ASP A 219 15.69 7.45 8.81
C ASP A 219 15.01 7.14 10.15
N THR A 220 15.51 7.71 11.25
CA THR A 220 14.88 7.61 12.56
C THR A 220 13.86 8.73 12.70
N ILE A 221 12.59 8.42 12.96
CA ILE A 221 11.54 9.44 13.12
C ILE A 221 11.02 9.40 14.56
N ASN A 222 11.27 10.47 15.32
CA ASN A 222 10.89 10.54 16.73
C ASN A 222 9.47 11.11 16.90
N SER A 223 8.81 10.71 17.99
CA SER A 223 7.51 11.27 18.41
C SER A 223 7.61 12.79 18.63
N PRO A 224 6.72 13.59 18.04
CA PRO A 224 6.81 15.05 18.10
C PRO A 224 6.49 15.59 19.50
N VAL A 225 7.15 16.68 19.87
CA VAL A 225 7.01 17.37 21.16
C VAL A 225 6.37 18.73 20.97
N LEU A 226 5.24 18.96 21.64
CA LEU A 226 4.55 20.23 21.74
C LEU A 226 5.40 21.26 22.48
N GLN A 227 5.72 22.35 21.81
CA GLN A 227 6.61 23.41 22.32
C GLN A 227 5.88 24.46 23.15
N ASN A 228 4.57 24.60 22.94
CA ASN A 228 3.71 25.59 23.59
C ASN A 228 2.47 24.92 24.21
N PRO A 229 2.66 24.07 25.24
CA PRO A 229 1.55 23.40 25.90
C PRO A 229 0.59 24.43 26.55
N PRO A 230 -0.73 24.26 26.43
CA PRO A 230 -1.68 24.90 27.33
C PRO A 230 -1.39 24.53 28.79
N GLU A 231 -1.75 25.40 29.74
CA GLU A 231 -1.46 25.21 31.18
C GLU A 231 -1.98 23.86 31.74
N ASP A 232 -3.01 23.28 31.12
CA ASP A 232 -3.65 22.03 31.54
C ASP A 232 -3.05 20.73 30.94
N VAL A 233 -2.00 20.80 30.10
CA VAL A 233 -1.45 19.62 29.42
C VAL A 233 -0.20 19.08 30.13
N THR A 234 -0.31 17.88 30.70
CA THR A 234 0.75 17.22 31.49
C THR A 234 1.84 16.55 30.66
N SER A 235 1.58 16.18 29.40
CA SER A 235 2.57 15.61 28.48
C SER A 235 2.75 16.48 27.24
N THR A 236 3.96 16.99 27.05
CA THR A 236 4.33 17.72 25.83
C THR A 236 4.60 16.78 24.66
N GLN A 237 4.95 15.51 24.87
CA GLN A 237 5.25 14.59 23.77
C GLN A 237 4.01 13.84 23.31
N TYR A 238 3.70 13.92 22.00
CA TYR A 238 2.65 13.14 21.36
C TYR A 238 3.23 11.80 20.89
N GLN A 239 2.99 10.74 21.67
CA GLN A 239 3.65 9.45 21.48
C GLN A 239 3.03 8.68 20.31
N PHE A 240 3.84 8.33 19.31
CA PHE A 240 3.47 7.33 18.31
C PHE A 240 3.98 5.95 18.73
N THR A 241 3.15 4.93 18.63
CA THR A 241 3.58 3.53 18.75
C THR A 241 4.05 2.99 17.40
N SER A 242 5.14 2.21 17.43
CA SER A 242 5.64 1.43 16.29
C SER A 242 5.03 0.02 16.23
N LYS A 243 4.06 -0.28 17.09
CA LYS A 243 3.33 -1.56 17.12
C LYS A 243 1.95 -1.44 16.49
N GLY A 244 1.48 -2.52 15.87
CA GLY A 244 0.21 -2.54 15.15
C GLY A 244 0.22 -1.67 13.88
N ILE A 245 1.39 -1.46 13.29
CA ILE A 245 1.60 -0.76 12.02
C ILE A 245 1.73 -1.71 10.83
N ALA A 246 2.01 -3.00 11.08
CA ALA A 246 2.02 -4.05 10.06
C ALA A 246 0.69 -4.82 10.02
N TRP A 247 0.42 -5.47 8.89
CA TRP A 247 -0.81 -6.26 8.72
C TRP A 247 -0.79 -7.51 9.61
N PRO A 248 -1.94 -7.89 10.21
CA PRO A 248 -2.02 -9.12 10.98
C PRO A 248 -1.58 -10.33 10.16
N GLY A 249 -0.58 -11.06 10.66
CA GLY A 249 -0.02 -12.24 10.00
C GLY A 249 1.23 -12.01 9.15
N GLU A 250 1.65 -10.77 8.89
CA GLU A 250 2.93 -10.50 8.20
C GLU A 250 4.12 -11.07 8.97
N ALA A 251 4.12 -10.92 10.30
CA ALA A 251 5.11 -11.51 11.20
C ALA A 251 5.31 -13.04 10.99
N LYS A 252 4.33 -13.78 10.48
CA LYS A 252 4.48 -15.24 10.24
C LYS A 252 5.46 -15.58 9.12
N LYS A 253 5.81 -14.61 8.26
CA LYS A 253 6.77 -14.79 7.17
C LYS A 253 8.22 -14.68 7.64
N TYR A 254 8.44 -14.25 8.88
CA TYR A 254 9.75 -13.92 9.41
C TYR A 254 10.07 -14.74 10.67
N VAL A 255 11.33 -15.11 10.83
CA VAL A 255 11.86 -15.72 12.04
C VAL A 255 12.42 -14.65 12.99
N THR A 256 12.46 -14.94 14.29
CA THR A 256 13.07 -14.04 15.29
C THR A 256 14.59 -14.04 15.25
N SER A 257 15.20 -15.16 14.87
CA SER A 257 16.64 -15.30 14.66
C SER A 257 16.88 -16.30 13.53
N PRO A 258 17.79 -16.00 12.58
CA PRO A 258 18.19 -16.96 11.55
C PRO A 258 19.16 -18.02 12.07
N ILE A 259 19.61 -17.93 13.32
CA ILE A 259 20.61 -18.82 13.93
C ILE A 259 19.91 -19.92 14.73
N GLY A 260 20.33 -21.16 14.52
CA GLY A 260 19.78 -22.35 15.16
C GLY A 260 18.55 -22.94 14.47
N GLY A 261 18.09 -24.09 14.95
CA GLY A 261 16.98 -24.83 14.34
C GLY A 261 17.28 -25.27 12.91
N ASP A 262 16.38 -24.94 11.97
CA ASP A 262 16.56 -25.17 10.52
C ASP A 262 17.43 -24.10 9.84
N GLY A 263 17.95 -23.13 10.60
CA GLY A 263 18.71 -21.97 10.14
C GLY A 263 20.22 -22.18 10.04
N TYR A 264 20.97 -21.09 10.14
CA TYR A 264 22.43 -21.11 10.12
C TYR A 264 22.99 -21.56 11.48
N GLU A 265 24.22 -22.08 11.50
CA GLU A 265 24.81 -22.64 12.72
C GLU A 265 25.36 -21.53 13.63
N SER A 266 25.96 -20.51 13.02
CA SER A 266 26.53 -19.36 13.72
C SER A 266 26.31 -18.05 12.97
N THR A 267 26.45 -16.93 13.70
CA THR A 267 26.44 -15.57 13.13
C THR A 267 27.51 -15.38 12.06
N SER A 268 28.63 -16.10 12.17
CA SER A 268 29.74 -16.06 11.21
C SER A 268 29.44 -16.72 9.86
N ASP A 269 28.38 -17.51 9.74
CA ASP A 269 27.94 -18.14 8.48
C ASP A 269 27.31 -17.12 7.52
N ILE A 270 26.84 -15.98 8.02
CA ILE A 270 26.07 -14.99 7.28
C ILE A 270 26.70 -13.61 7.39
N VAL A 271 26.32 -12.73 6.47
CA VAL A 271 26.77 -11.34 6.46
C VAL A 271 25.59 -10.39 6.24
N PRO A 272 25.65 -9.16 6.77
CA PRO A 272 24.59 -8.17 6.57
C PRO A 272 24.56 -7.69 5.11
N PRO A 273 23.42 -7.14 4.65
CA PRO A 273 23.34 -6.48 3.35
C PRO A 273 24.33 -5.31 3.23
N PRO A 274 24.83 -4.98 2.03
CA PRO A 274 25.80 -3.91 1.84
C PRO A 274 25.42 -2.56 2.44
N ASN A 275 24.15 -2.15 2.33
CA ASN A 275 23.69 -0.86 2.86
C ASN A 275 23.45 -0.86 4.38
N TRP A 276 23.58 -2.02 5.03
CA TRP A 276 23.44 -2.16 6.48
C TRP A 276 24.79 -2.07 7.20
N ILE A 277 25.88 -1.82 6.46
CA ILE A 277 27.25 -1.82 6.99
C ILE A 277 27.47 -0.78 8.10
N LEU A 278 26.73 0.33 8.11
CA LEU A 278 26.81 1.32 9.19
C LEU A 278 26.20 0.81 10.50
N GLN A 279 25.19 -0.07 10.41
CA GLN A 279 24.58 -0.72 11.56
C GLN A 279 25.42 -1.90 12.06
N TYR A 280 26.10 -2.58 11.14
CA TYR A 280 26.87 -3.80 11.38
C TYR A 280 28.29 -3.65 10.80
N PRO A 281 29.13 -2.75 11.37
CA PRO A 281 30.46 -2.45 10.81
C PRO A 281 31.37 -3.67 10.79
N ASP A 282 31.32 -4.49 11.84
CA ASP A 282 32.10 -5.74 11.97
C ASP A 282 31.33 -6.97 11.47
N GLY A 283 30.20 -6.76 10.79
CA GLY A 283 29.27 -7.82 10.41
C GLY A 283 28.35 -8.26 11.56
N TYR A 284 27.80 -9.47 11.45
CA TYR A 284 27.01 -10.07 12.52
C TYR A 284 27.92 -10.73 13.54
N THR A 285 27.77 -10.35 14.80
CA THR A 285 28.49 -10.91 15.95
C THR A 285 27.49 -11.35 17.02
N ASP A 286 27.96 -12.01 18.07
CA ASP A 286 27.07 -12.40 19.17
C ASP A 286 26.61 -11.18 19.99
N ASP A 287 27.43 -10.12 20.05
CA ASP A 287 27.09 -8.83 20.68
C ASP A 287 26.17 -7.96 19.81
N ASN A 288 26.25 -8.10 18.47
CA ASN A 288 25.41 -7.41 17.51
C ASN A 288 24.80 -8.41 16.50
N PRO A 289 23.82 -9.24 16.96
CA PRO A 289 23.26 -10.31 16.15
C PRO A 289 22.36 -9.78 15.02
N PRO A 290 21.98 -10.65 14.07
CA PRO A 290 20.97 -10.32 13.07
C PRO A 290 19.67 -9.82 13.71
N PRO A 291 18.97 -8.86 13.07
CA PRO A 291 17.79 -8.25 13.66
C PRO A 291 16.60 -9.22 13.71
N ASP A 292 15.75 -9.03 14.71
CA ASP A 292 14.48 -9.75 14.85
C ASP A 292 13.43 -9.20 13.85
N LEU A 293 13.45 -9.74 12.64
CA LEU A 293 12.56 -9.34 11.55
C LEU A 293 11.08 -9.66 11.86
N LYS A 294 10.80 -10.59 12.78
CA LYS A 294 9.45 -10.97 13.17
C LYS A 294 8.79 -9.94 14.08
N ASN A 295 9.57 -9.25 14.91
CA ASN A 295 9.08 -8.21 15.80
C ASN A 295 9.31 -6.78 15.27
N ASP A 296 10.10 -6.64 14.19
CA ASP A 296 10.29 -5.38 13.46
C ASP A 296 9.17 -5.14 12.43
N GLU A 297 8.14 -4.40 12.85
CA GLU A 297 7.02 -4.05 11.97
C GLU A 297 7.39 -3.01 10.89
N HIS A 298 8.45 -2.22 11.08
CA HIS A 298 8.93 -1.28 10.07
C HIS A 298 9.54 -2.04 8.89
N PHE A 299 10.35 -3.06 9.18
CA PHE A 299 10.89 -3.97 8.17
C PHE A 299 9.76 -4.68 7.41
N GLN A 300 8.76 -5.21 8.13
CA GLN A 300 7.60 -5.87 7.50
C GLN A 300 6.85 -4.94 6.55
N ASN A 301 6.63 -3.69 6.96
CA ASN A 301 6.02 -2.66 6.12
C ASN A 301 6.87 -2.33 4.89
N TRP A 302 8.21 -2.32 5.02
CA TRP A 302 9.10 -2.10 3.89
C TRP A 302 9.02 -3.24 2.86
N MET A 303 9.11 -4.50 3.34
CA MET A 303 9.09 -5.71 2.52
C MET A 303 7.82 -5.84 1.68
N ARG A 304 6.70 -5.25 2.12
CA ARG A 304 5.47 -5.15 1.32
C ARG A 304 5.59 -4.04 0.27
N THR A 305 6.17 -4.35 -0.89
CA THR A 305 6.45 -3.40 -1.97
C THR A 305 5.24 -2.58 -2.42
N ALA A 306 5.45 -1.29 -2.70
CA ALA A 306 4.44 -0.39 -3.26
C ALA A 306 4.27 -0.58 -4.78
N GLY A 307 3.06 -0.33 -5.29
CA GLY A 307 2.74 -0.46 -6.72
C GLY A 307 3.12 0.75 -7.58
N LEU A 308 3.44 1.90 -6.97
CA LEU A 308 3.74 3.18 -7.62
C LEU A 308 5.09 3.73 -7.11
N PRO A 309 5.78 4.58 -7.90
CA PRO A 309 7.07 5.16 -7.51
C PRO A 309 6.98 6.24 -6.42
N THR A 310 5.77 6.77 -6.21
CA THR A 310 5.46 7.65 -5.09
C THR A 310 4.52 6.91 -4.17
N PHE A 311 4.94 6.66 -2.94
CA PHE A 311 4.19 5.85 -1.98
C PHE A 311 4.45 6.32 -0.56
N SER A 312 3.54 5.93 0.33
CA SER A 312 3.64 6.18 1.77
C SER A 312 3.66 4.86 2.53
N LYS A 313 4.41 4.80 3.62
CA LYS A 313 4.51 3.63 4.51
C LYS A 313 4.28 4.09 5.94
N LEU A 314 3.47 3.32 6.67
CA LEU A 314 3.13 3.63 8.05
C LEU A 314 4.36 3.43 8.92
N TYR A 315 4.73 4.46 9.67
CA TYR A 315 5.85 4.46 10.60
C TYR A 315 5.36 4.43 12.05
N GLY A 316 4.31 5.19 12.37
CA GLY A 316 3.75 5.19 13.72
C GLY A 316 2.27 5.45 13.72
N ARG A 317 1.60 5.06 14.80
CA ARG A 317 0.17 5.35 15.01
C ARG A 317 -0.10 5.74 16.45
N ASN A 318 -1.11 6.55 16.68
CA ASN A 318 -1.67 6.81 18.00
C ASN A 318 -3.18 6.78 17.85
N ASP A 319 -3.81 5.78 18.48
CA ASP A 319 -5.23 5.51 18.35
C ASP A 319 -6.08 6.14 19.47
N ASP A 320 -5.43 6.61 20.54
CA ASP A 320 -6.10 6.98 21.79
C ASP A 320 -6.11 8.49 22.01
N ASP A 321 -4.98 9.16 21.75
CA ASP A 321 -4.77 10.56 22.08
C ASP A 321 -5.19 11.50 20.94
N LYS A 322 -5.76 12.65 21.33
CA LYS A 322 -6.01 13.76 20.43
C LYS A 322 -4.72 14.57 20.23
N MET A 323 -4.39 14.92 19.00
CA MET A 323 -3.29 15.83 18.72
C MET A 323 -3.79 17.27 18.84
N VAL A 324 -3.50 17.92 19.96
CA VAL A 324 -3.99 19.28 20.25
C VAL A 324 -3.40 20.33 19.31
N ALA A 325 -4.08 21.46 19.18
CA ALA A 325 -3.55 22.59 18.42
C ALA A 325 -2.29 23.16 19.09
N GLY A 326 -1.25 23.43 18.30
CA GLY A 326 0.01 23.96 18.80
C GLY A 326 1.18 23.72 17.85
N THR A 327 2.37 24.18 18.25
CA THR A 327 3.60 24.02 17.49
C THR A 327 4.36 22.81 18.02
N TYR A 328 4.57 21.84 17.13
CA TYR A 328 5.27 20.61 17.42
C TYR A 328 6.67 20.65 16.83
N ARG A 329 7.62 20.05 17.54
CA ARG A 329 8.98 19.79 17.08
C ARG A 329 9.17 18.29 16.93
N MET A 330 9.66 17.86 15.78
CA MET A 330 9.98 16.47 15.44
C MET A 330 11.46 16.38 15.08
N VAL A 331 12.15 15.41 15.66
CA VAL A 331 13.55 15.11 15.34
C VAL A 331 13.57 13.93 14.38
N ILE A 332 14.32 14.06 13.28
CA ILE A 332 14.43 13.04 12.24
C ILE A 332 15.91 12.77 11.96
N GLY A 333 16.41 11.56 12.20
CA GLY A 333 17.75 11.15 11.77
C GLY A 333 17.81 10.89 10.27
N LEU A 334 18.80 11.48 9.60
CA LEU A 334 18.95 11.48 8.13
C LEU A 334 19.91 10.38 7.69
N ASN A 335 19.39 9.17 7.49
CA ASN A 335 20.18 7.98 7.12
C ASN A 335 19.90 7.50 5.70
N PHE A 336 18.73 7.84 5.15
CA PHE A 336 18.28 7.41 3.83
C PHE A 336 18.46 8.51 2.78
N PRO A 337 19.49 8.44 1.91
CA PRO A 337 19.77 9.48 0.93
C PRO A 337 18.78 9.41 -0.25
N VAL A 338 18.11 10.52 -0.56
CA VAL A 338 17.14 10.59 -1.67
C VAL A 338 17.58 11.47 -2.83
N LEU A 339 18.49 12.41 -2.56
CA LEU A 339 19.00 13.36 -3.56
C LEU A 339 19.70 12.69 -4.75
N PRO A 340 20.52 11.62 -4.58
CA PRO A 340 21.26 11.03 -5.71
C PRO A 340 20.37 10.52 -6.85
N TYR A 341 19.19 10.01 -6.53
CA TYR A 341 18.21 9.53 -7.52
C TYR A 341 17.08 10.54 -7.79
N LYS A 342 17.26 11.81 -7.38
CA LYS A 342 16.29 12.90 -7.59
C LYS A 342 14.91 12.59 -7.00
N GLY A 343 14.87 11.83 -5.90
CA GLY A 343 13.65 11.58 -5.14
C GLY A 343 13.42 12.62 -4.07
N THR A 344 12.28 12.48 -3.37
CA THR A 344 11.98 13.24 -2.16
C THR A 344 11.52 12.31 -1.05
N LYS A 345 11.77 12.73 0.20
CA LYS A 345 11.26 12.13 1.42
C LYS A 345 10.48 13.16 2.23
N SER A 346 9.32 12.75 2.75
CA SER A 346 8.43 13.65 3.48
C SER A 346 7.77 12.92 4.64
N ILE A 347 7.51 13.66 5.71
CA ILE A 347 6.64 13.20 6.79
C ILE A 347 5.20 13.51 6.42
N VAL A 348 4.30 12.57 6.62
CA VAL A 348 2.87 12.72 6.41
C VAL A 348 2.14 12.32 7.68
N ILE A 349 1.49 13.29 8.32
CA ILE A 349 0.64 13.06 9.48
C ILE A 349 -0.80 13.11 8.99
N THR A 350 -1.54 12.03 9.15
CA THR A 350 -2.92 11.94 8.65
C THR A 350 -3.84 11.26 9.64
N THR A 351 -5.11 11.64 9.63
CA THR A 351 -6.18 10.82 10.23
C THR A 351 -6.69 9.79 9.24
N VAL A 352 -7.55 8.90 9.72
CA VAL A 352 -8.33 8.00 8.87
C VAL A 352 -9.82 8.27 9.03
N SER A 353 -10.55 7.99 7.96
CA SER A 353 -12.00 7.92 7.94
C SER A 353 -12.43 6.47 7.62
N TRP A 354 -13.73 6.20 7.57
CA TRP A 354 -14.25 4.88 7.22
C TRP A 354 -13.85 4.39 5.82
N ILE A 355 -13.51 5.31 4.90
CA ILE A 355 -12.99 4.99 3.56
C ILE A 355 -11.45 4.83 3.54
N GLY A 356 -10.79 5.09 4.68
CA GLY A 356 -9.33 5.09 4.83
C GLY A 356 -8.75 6.51 4.80
N GLY A 357 -7.64 6.67 4.09
CA GLY A 357 -6.95 7.95 3.95
C GLY A 357 -7.66 8.94 3.00
N LYS A 358 -7.05 10.12 2.83
CA LYS A 358 -7.61 11.18 1.98
C LYS A 358 -7.52 10.80 0.50
N ASN A 359 -8.65 10.48 -0.12
CA ASN A 359 -8.73 10.21 -1.56
C ASN A 359 -10.15 10.48 -2.08
N ASP A 360 -10.32 11.61 -2.78
CA ASP A 360 -11.60 12.02 -3.37
C ASP A 360 -11.78 11.54 -4.81
N PHE A 361 -10.76 10.96 -5.44
CA PHE A 361 -10.81 10.48 -6.83
C PHE A 361 -11.94 9.48 -7.04
N LEU A 362 -12.05 8.49 -6.17
CA LEU A 362 -13.09 7.46 -6.29
C LEU A 362 -14.49 8.09 -6.20
N GLY A 363 -14.69 9.02 -5.26
CA GLY A 363 -15.95 9.73 -5.12
C GLY A 363 -16.32 10.55 -6.37
N TRP A 364 -15.37 11.32 -6.90
CA TRP A 364 -15.58 12.07 -8.15
C TRP A 364 -15.78 11.17 -9.37
N ALA A 365 -15.14 10.00 -9.44
CA ALA A 365 -15.37 9.04 -10.50
C ALA A 365 -16.81 8.50 -10.49
N TYR A 366 -17.37 8.22 -9.32
CA TYR A 366 -18.79 7.84 -9.17
C TYR A 366 -19.73 8.98 -9.59
N VAL A 367 -19.46 10.21 -9.18
CA VAL A 367 -20.26 11.39 -9.57
C VAL A 367 -20.19 11.63 -11.08
N ALA A 368 -19.01 11.51 -11.69
CA ALA A 368 -18.82 11.67 -13.13
C ALA A 368 -19.56 10.58 -13.92
N ALA A 369 -19.47 9.32 -13.49
CA ALA A 369 -20.22 8.21 -14.09
C ALA A 369 -21.73 8.39 -13.96
N ALA A 370 -22.22 8.83 -12.78
CA ALA A 370 -23.63 9.14 -12.57
C ALA A 370 -24.11 10.26 -13.50
N GLY A 371 -23.32 11.34 -13.64
CA GLY A 371 -23.59 12.43 -14.57
C GLY A 371 -23.66 11.96 -16.03
N LEU A 372 -22.71 11.12 -16.45
CA LEU A 372 -22.69 10.54 -17.79
C LEU A 372 -23.93 9.67 -18.06
N PHE A 373 -24.28 8.77 -17.13
CA PHE A 373 -25.46 7.92 -17.29
C PHE A 373 -26.77 8.71 -17.30
N CYS A 374 -26.89 9.73 -16.46
CA CYS A 374 -28.04 10.64 -16.47
C CYS A 374 -28.14 11.38 -17.80
N PHE A 375 -27.02 11.93 -18.30
CA PHE A 375 -26.97 12.60 -19.60
C PHE A 375 -27.38 11.67 -20.75
N LEU A 376 -26.80 10.46 -20.81
CA LEU A 376 -27.14 9.48 -21.84
C LEU A 376 -28.62 9.04 -21.76
N ALA A 377 -29.17 8.91 -20.56
CA ALA A 377 -30.56 8.56 -20.36
C ALA A 377 -31.50 9.69 -20.82
N ILE A 378 -31.20 10.95 -20.51
CA ILE A 378 -31.96 12.12 -20.97
C ILE A 378 -31.86 12.25 -22.50
N ALA A 379 -30.65 12.20 -23.06
CA ALA A 379 -30.43 12.29 -24.50
C ALA A 379 -31.10 11.15 -25.27
N GLY A 380 -31.01 9.92 -24.75
CA GLY A 380 -31.67 8.74 -25.29
C GLY A 380 -33.20 8.83 -25.22
N THR A 381 -33.74 9.36 -24.11
CA THR A 381 -35.18 9.61 -23.95
C THR A 381 -35.65 10.68 -24.94
N ALA A 382 -34.95 11.81 -25.03
CA ALA A 382 -35.26 12.87 -25.99
C ALA A 382 -35.23 12.34 -27.43
N ARG A 383 -34.19 11.58 -27.81
CA ARG A 383 -34.11 10.95 -29.13
C ARG A 383 -35.28 9.98 -29.37
N HIS A 384 -35.64 9.17 -28.38
CA HIS A 384 -36.76 8.22 -28.48
C HIS A 384 -38.10 8.93 -28.69
N LEU A 385 -38.30 10.10 -28.07
CA LEU A 385 -39.50 10.92 -28.22
C LEU A 385 -39.52 11.69 -29.55
N ILE A 386 -38.39 12.25 -30.00
CA ILE A 386 -38.30 13.06 -31.23
C ILE A 386 -38.32 12.18 -32.49
N LYS A 387 -37.63 11.03 -32.48
CA LYS A 387 -37.55 10.09 -33.62
C LYS A 387 -37.82 8.66 -33.15
N PRO A 388 -39.08 8.31 -32.85
CA PRO A 388 -39.44 6.95 -32.45
C PRO A 388 -39.22 5.98 -33.62
N ARG A 389 -38.47 4.89 -33.37
CA ARG A 389 -38.32 3.78 -34.31
C ARG A 389 -39.14 2.60 -33.82
N ARG A 390 -39.90 1.97 -34.71
CA ARG A 390 -40.61 0.71 -34.39
C ARG A 390 -39.59 -0.42 -34.21
N LEU A 391 -39.75 -1.18 -33.12
CA LEU A 391 -38.95 -2.37 -32.87
C LEU A 391 -39.26 -3.43 -33.93
N GLY A 392 -38.22 -4.00 -34.56
CA GLY A 392 -38.38 -5.04 -35.58
C GLY A 392 -38.90 -4.56 -36.93
N ASP A 393 -38.77 -3.27 -37.26
CA ASP A 393 -39.21 -2.72 -38.54
C ASP A 393 -38.49 -3.38 -39.73
N MET A 394 -39.25 -4.14 -40.52
CA MET A 394 -38.74 -4.91 -41.65
C MET A 394 -38.26 -4.03 -42.81
N SER A 395 -38.73 -2.77 -42.92
CA SER A 395 -38.29 -1.83 -43.98
C SER A 395 -36.83 -1.43 -43.85
N LEU A 396 -36.21 -1.69 -42.69
CA LEU A 396 -34.84 -1.31 -42.38
C LEU A 396 -33.87 -2.50 -42.48
N LEU A 397 -34.36 -3.68 -42.87
CA LEU A 397 -33.53 -4.82 -43.22
C LEU A 397 -32.73 -4.49 -44.48
N SER A 398 -31.45 -4.88 -44.51
CA SER A 398 -30.51 -4.47 -45.56
C SER A 398 -30.90 -4.93 -46.96
N TRP A 399 -31.73 -5.97 -47.08
CA TRP A 399 -32.24 -6.49 -48.36
C TRP A 399 -33.61 -5.91 -48.76
N ASN A 400 -34.23 -5.11 -47.90
CA ASN A 400 -35.48 -4.38 -48.18
C ASN A 400 -35.23 -2.89 -48.48
N ARG A 401 -33.94 -2.50 -48.53
CA ARG A 401 -33.43 -1.19 -48.93
C ARG A 401 -32.59 -1.37 -50.18
#